data_AF-A0A925X0H0-F1
#
_entry.id   AF-A0A925X0H0-F1
#
_cell.length_a   1.000
_cell.length_b   1.000
_cell.length_c   1.000
_cell.angle_alpha   90.00
_cell.angle_beta   90.00
_cell.angle_gamma   90.00
#
_symmetry.space_group_name_H-M   'P 1'
#
loop_
_entity.id
_entity.type
_entity.pdbx_description
1 polymer ?
#
loop_
_entity_poly.entity_id
_entity_poly.type
_entity_poly.pdbx_seq_one_letter_code
_entity_poly.pdbx_strand_id
1 'polypeptide(L)'
;HEDRNYSEEVAAQIDQEVRSIMDECYNVAKAILLENREMLDEIAKVLLERESIEREQFLKLMQGAKAPAGRSPRESQKMDLPETTPDEDGIGTDDDTQTNRRPPLRPRLEPGMA
;
A
#
# COMPACT_ATOMS: atom_id res chain seq x y z
N HIS A 1 0.28 -32.07 -15.47
CA HIS A 1 1.24 -31.04 -15.91
C HIS A 1 0.54 -29.80 -16.50
N GLU A 2 -0.79 -29.76 -16.61
CA GLU A 2 -1.53 -28.69 -17.28
C GLU A 2 -1.77 -27.44 -16.40
N ASP A 3 -1.83 -27.61 -15.07
CA ASP A 3 -2.08 -26.51 -14.12
C ASP A 3 -0.98 -25.42 -14.15
N ARG A 4 0.27 -25.82 -14.42
CA ARG A 4 1.40 -24.88 -14.50
C ARG A 4 1.34 -24.00 -15.74
N ASN A 5 0.92 -24.54 -16.88
CA ASN A 5 0.83 -23.78 -18.13
C ASN A 5 -0.34 -22.78 -18.06
N TYR A 6 -1.46 -23.17 -17.47
CA TYR A 6 -2.57 -22.24 -17.21
C TYR A 6 -2.16 -21.15 -16.22
N SER A 7 -1.44 -21.50 -15.16
CA SER A 7 -0.90 -20.53 -14.21
C SER A 7 0.09 -19.54 -14.85
N GLU A 8 0.90 -19.97 -15.81
CA GLU A 8 1.87 -19.13 -16.51
C GLU A 8 1.18 -18.16 -17.48
N GLU A 9 0.21 -18.63 -18.25
CA GLU A 9 -0.57 -17.78 -19.16
C GLU A 9 -1.42 -16.76 -18.37
N VAL A 10 -2.08 -17.19 -17.29
CA VAL A 10 -2.86 -16.31 -16.41
C VAL A 10 -1.96 -15.28 -15.72
N ALA A 11 -0.78 -15.68 -15.24
CA ALA A 11 0.17 -14.73 -14.65
C ALA A 11 0.64 -13.68 -15.68
N ALA A 12 0.92 -14.09 -16.92
CA ALA A 12 1.30 -13.17 -17.98
C ALA A 12 0.19 -12.15 -18.31
N GLN A 13 -1.08 -12.58 -18.29
CA GLN A 13 -2.23 -11.69 -18.49
C GLN A 13 -2.38 -10.69 -17.34
N ILE A 14 -2.20 -11.13 -16.09
CA ILE A 14 -2.26 -10.26 -14.91
C ILE A 14 -1.17 -9.19 -14.98
N ASP A 15 0.07 -9.59 -15.24
CA ASP A 15 1.19 -8.66 -15.36
C ASP A 15 0.98 -7.63 -16.48
N GLN A 16 0.32 -8.05 -17.57
CA GLN A 16 0.00 -7.17 -18.68
C GLN A 16 -1.07 -6.13 -18.30
N GLU A 17 -2.11 -6.54 -17.59
CA GLU A 17 -3.16 -5.64 -17.11
C GLU A 17 -2.59 -4.64 -16.09
N VAL A 18 -1.75 -5.11 -15.17
CA VAL A 18 -1.08 -4.26 -14.17
C VAL A 18 -0.22 -3.19 -14.86
N ARG A 19 0.52 -3.55 -15.92
CA ARG A 19 1.27 -2.58 -16.73
C ARG A 19 0.35 -1.57 -17.39
N SER A 20 -0.75 -2.02 -18.01
CA SER A 20 -1.72 -1.13 -18.66
C SER A 20 -2.29 -0.10 -17.68
N ILE A 21 -2.68 -0.53 -16.48
CA ILE A 21 -3.21 0.36 -15.44
C ILE A 21 -2.15 1.38 -15.00
N MET A 22 -0.89 0.95 -14.83
CA MET A 22 0.21 1.86 -14.48
C MET A 22 0.44 2.90 -15.58
N ASP A 23 0.47 2.48 -16.84
CA ASP A 23 0.69 3.37 -17.98
C ASP A 23 -0.46 4.39 -18.12
N GLU A 24 -1.71 3.95 -17.94
CA GLU A 24 -2.87 4.84 -17.91
C GLU A 24 -2.78 5.87 -16.79
N CYS A 25 -2.47 5.43 -15.57
CA CYS A 25 -2.32 6.33 -14.44
C CYS A 25 -1.17 7.33 -14.65
N TYR A 26 -0.05 6.87 -15.20
CA TYR A 26 1.08 7.72 -15.54
C TYR A 26 0.70 8.77 -16.59
N ASN A 27 0.02 8.36 -17.66
CA ASN A 27 -0.41 9.27 -18.71
C ASN A 27 -1.41 10.31 -18.20
N VAL A 28 -2.36 9.91 -17.36
CA VAL A 28 -3.30 10.82 -16.70
C VAL A 28 -2.56 11.81 -15.80
N ALA A 29 -1.66 11.34 -14.93
CA ALA A 29 -0.86 12.21 -14.07
C ALA A 29 -0.04 13.21 -14.89
N LYS A 30 0.64 12.72 -15.94
CA LYS A 30 1.42 13.55 -16.86
C LYS A 30 0.56 14.60 -17.56
N ALA A 31 -0.62 14.23 -18.06
CA ALA A 31 -1.55 15.16 -18.69
C ALA A 31 -1.96 16.28 -17.72
N ILE A 32 -2.34 15.94 -16.48
CA ILE A 32 -2.70 16.93 -15.45
C ILE A 32 -1.54 17.88 -15.17
N LEU A 33 -0.31 17.35 -15.04
CA LEU A 33 0.87 18.17 -14.78
C LEU A 33 1.21 19.08 -15.97
N LEU A 34 1.00 18.61 -17.20
CA LEU A 34 1.21 19.42 -18.41
C LEU A 34 0.13 20.49 -18.58
N GLU A 35 -1.14 20.17 -18.31
CA GLU A 35 -2.24 21.15 -18.33
C GLU A 35 -2.04 22.25 -17.28
N ASN A 36 -1.42 21.93 -16.14
CA ASN A 36 -1.13 22.88 -15.06
C ASN A 36 0.35 23.30 -15.03
N ARG A 37 1.04 23.30 -16.18
CA ARG A 37 2.48 23.55 -16.25
C ARG A 37 2.88 24.93 -15.69
N GLU A 38 2.11 25.96 -16.00
CA GLU A 38 2.37 27.33 -15.54
C GLU A 38 2.36 27.41 -14.00
N MET A 39 1.38 26.77 -13.37
CA MET A 39 1.28 26.68 -11.91
C MET A 39 2.44 25.89 -11.30
N LEU A 40 2.87 24.80 -11.93
CA LEU A 40 4.04 24.04 -11.49
C LEU A 40 5.31 24.91 -11.51
N ASP A 41 5.49 25.70 -12.57
CA ASP A 41 6.62 26.61 -12.72
C ASP A 41 6.58 27.75 -11.69
N GLU A 42 5.39 28.26 -11.33
CA GLU A 42 5.23 29.23 -10.25
C GLU A 42 5.59 28.65 -8.88
N ILE A 43 5.06 27.45 -8.55
CA ILE A 43 5.39 26.78 -7.29
C ILE A 43 6.89 26.50 -7.20
N ALA A 44 7.51 26.06 -8.30
CA ALA A 44 8.95 25.82 -8.36
C ALA A 44 9.78 27.10 -8.10
N LYS A 45 9.38 28.24 -8.68
CA LYS A 45 10.04 29.53 -8.41
C LYS A 45 9.95 29.92 -6.93
N VAL A 46 8.76 29.79 -6.34
CA VAL A 46 8.57 30.11 -4.92
C VAL A 46 9.39 29.19 -4.02
N LEU A 47 9.47 27.89 -4.35
CA LEU A 47 10.32 26.93 -3.62
C LEU A 47 11.81 27.23 -3.75
N LEU A 48 12.26 27.73 -4.91
CA LEU A 48 13.66 28.17 -5.08
C LEU A 48 13.99 29.38 -4.19
N GLU A 49 13.03 30.27 -3.93
CA GLU A 49 13.24 31.45 -3.09
C GLU A 49 13.12 31.17 -1.59
N ARG A 50 12.19 30.30 -1.18
CA ARG A 50 11.81 30.13 0.23
C ARG A 50 12.11 28.77 0.84
N GLU A 51 12.60 27.81 0.06
CA GLU A 51 12.88 26.39 0.43
C GLU A 51 11.67 25.59 0.95
N SER A 52 10.64 26.24 1.46
CA SER A 52 9.41 25.65 1.99
C SER A 52 8.21 26.59 1.78
N ILE A 53 7.04 26.00 1.54
CA ILE A 53 5.78 26.72 1.32
C ILE A 53 4.74 26.18 2.30
N GLU A 54 4.08 27.08 3.02
CA GLU A 54 2.96 26.73 3.90
C GLU A 54 1.69 26.37 3.12
N ARG A 55 0.85 25.53 3.73
CA ARG A 55 -0.38 25.01 3.11
C ARG A 55 -1.24 26.11 2.49
N GLU A 56 -1.47 27.20 3.21
CA GLU A 56 -2.34 28.29 2.73
C GLU A 56 -1.78 29.00 1.51
N GLN A 57 -0.45 29.14 1.43
CA GLN A 57 0.23 29.77 0.30
C GLN A 57 0.20 28.83 -0.91
N PHE A 58 0.42 27.54 -0.70
CA PHE A 58 0.27 26.53 -1.75
C PHE A 58 -1.14 26.51 -2.33
N LEU A 59 -2.18 26.51 -1.48
CA LEU A 59 -3.57 26.53 -1.93
C LEU A 59 -3.91 27.81 -2.72
N LYS A 60 -3.34 28.96 -2.34
CA LYS A 60 -3.50 30.21 -3.11
C LYS A 60 -2.89 30.11 -4.51
N LEU A 61 -1.70 29.52 -4.63
CA LEU A 61 -1.05 29.26 -5.92
C LEU A 61 -1.85 28.24 -6.76
N MET A 62 -2.58 27.34 -6.11
CA MET A 62 -3.43 26.34 -6.76
C MET A 62 -4.84 26.82 -7.19
N GLN A 63 -5.24 28.08 -6.93
CA GLN A 63 -6.63 28.53 -7.14
C GLN A 63 -7.13 28.55 -8.60
N GLY A 64 -6.27 28.25 -9.58
CA GLY A 64 -6.64 28.06 -11.00
C GLY A 64 -6.47 26.63 -11.51
N ALA A 65 -6.18 25.66 -10.64
CA ALA A 65 -5.82 24.31 -11.05
C ALA A 65 -6.98 23.60 -11.73
N LYS A 66 -6.74 23.07 -12.91
CA LYS A 66 -7.75 22.30 -13.64
C LYS A 66 -7.82 20.90 -13.04
N ALA A 67 -8.92 20.61 -12.36
CA ALA A 67 -9.16 19.31 -11.75
C ALA A 67 -9.19 18.21 -12.82
N PRO A 68 -8.69 17.00 -12.53
CA PRO A 68 -8.76 15.90 -13.47
C PRO A 68 -10.21 15.52 -13.77
N ALA A 69 -10.63 15.77 -15.01
CA ALA A 69 -11.91 15.31 -15.53
C ALA A 69 -11.84 13.80 -15.77
N GLY A 70 -11.97 12.97 -14.73
CA GLY A 70 -11.89 11.52 -14.95
C GLY A 70 -12.02 10.58 -13.76
N ARG A 71 -12.03 11.05 -12.51
CA ARG A 71 -12.39 10.19 -11.38
C ARG A 71 -13.46 10.86 -10.53
N SER A 72 -14.72 10.54 -10.82
CA SER A 72 -15.70 10.51 -9.73
C SER A 72 -15.12 9.59 -8.67
N PRO A 73 -15.16 9.94 -7.37
CA PRO A 73 -14.87 8.97 -6.32
C PRO A 73 -15.78 7.78 -6.63
N ARG A 74 -15.22 6.66 -7.10
CA ARG A 74 -15.95 5.41 -7.09
C ARG A 74 -16.20 5.19 -5.61
N GLU A 75 -17.42 5.47 -5.17
CA GLU A 75 -17.93 4.98 -3.90
C GLU A 75 -17.40 3.58 -3.74
N SER A 76 -16.68 3.37 -2.64
CA SER A 76 -16.08 2.11 -2.26
C SER A 76 -17.09 1.00 -2.48
N GLN A 77 -17.04 0.37 -3.65
CA GLN A 77 -17.71 -0.90 -3.87
C GLN A 77 -17.00 -1.81 -2.88
N LYS A 78 -17.75 -2.14 -1.84
CA LYS A 78 -17.35 -3.14 -0.86
C LYS A 78 -17.14 -4.38 -1.71
N MET A 79 -15.88 -4.67 -2.01
CA MET A 79 -15.50 -5.96 -2.53
C MET A 79 -15.74 -6.86 -1.34
N ASP A 80 -16.90 -7.52 -1.32
CA ASP A 80 -17.14 -8.65 -0.44
C ASP A 80 -16.05 -9.66 -0.82
N LEU A 81 -14.96 -9.62 -0.04
CA LEU A 81 -13.97 -10.68 -0.04
C LEU A 81 -14.77 -11.96 0.23
N PRO A 82 -14.74 -12.98 -0.63
CA PRO A 82 -15.24 -14.28 -0.20
C PRO A 82 -14.44 -14.62 1.05
N GLU A 83 -15.12 -14.76 2.19
CA GLU A 83 -14.56 -15.41 3.36
C GLU A 83 -14.06 -16.76 2.85
N THR A 84 -12.76 -16.88 2.65
CA THR A 84 -12.13 -18.17 2.56
C THR A 84 -12.31 -18.75 3.95
N THR A 85 -13.38 -19.51 4.16
CA THR A 85 -13.42 -20.46 5.24
C THR A 85 -12.21 -21.36 5.01
N PRO A 86 -11.21 -21.36 5.90
CA PRO A 86 -10.24 -22.42 5.86
C PRO A 86 -11.02 -23.66 6.27
N ASP A 87 -11.37 -24.50 5.29
CA ASP A 87 -11.76 -25.87 5.58
C ASP A 87 -10.66 -26.45 6.48
N GLU A 88 -11.09 -26.95 7.64
CA GLU A 88 -10.23 -27.58 8.62
C GLU A 88 -9.53 -28.78 7.97
N ASP A 89 -8.21 -28.70 7.80
CA ASP A 89 -7.35 -29.86 7.91
C ASP A 89 -6.05 -29.43 8.59
N GLY A 90 -5.86 -29.99 9.79
CA GLY A 90 -4.98 -29.48 10.83
C GLY A 90 -3.50 -29.39 10.47
N ILE A 91 -2.92 -28.24 10.76
CA ILE A 91 -1.48 -28.09 11.02
C ILE A 91 -1.38 -27.24 12.30
N GLY A 92 -0.79 -27.85 13.34
CA GLY A 92 -0.70 -27.28 14.69
C GLY A 92 0.03 -25.94 14.72
N THR A 93 -0.57 -24.98 15.42
CA THR A 93 0.01 -23.68 15.72
C THR A 93 0.67 -23.71 17.10
N ASP A 94 1.99 -23.74 17.14
CA ASP A 94 2.74 -23.26 18.30
C ASP A 94 3.11 -21.79 18.04
N ASP A 95 2.23 -20.86 18.46
CA ASP A 95 2.56 -19.44 18.63
C ASP A 95 2.76 -19.20 20.12
N ASP A 96 3.88 -18.57 20.50
CA ASP A 96 3.90 -17.75 21.71
C ASP A 96 4.91 -16.61 21.54
N THR A 97 4.34 -15.43 21.38
CA THR A 97 5.02 -14.14 21.23
C THR A 97 5.52 -13.63 22.60
N GLN A 98 6.84 -13.52 22.69
CA GLN A 98 7.65 -12.62 23.52
C GLN A 98 6.99 -11.87 24.72
N THR A 99 7.25 -12.31 25.96
CA THR A 99 7.05 -11.48 27.16
C THR A 99 8.12 -11.72 28.22
N ASN A 100 8.84 -10.65 28.53
CA ASN A 100 9.90 -10.55 29.52
C ASN A 100 9.33 -10.72 30.95
N ARG A 101 9.51 -11.89 31.59
CA ARG A 101 9.51 -12.02 33.06
C ARG A 101 10.54 -13.06 33.54
N ARG A 102 11.42 -12.58 34.42
CA ARG A 102 12.42 -13.28 35.26
C ARG A 102 12.23 -14.81 35.39
N PRO A 103 13.28 -15.62 35.24
CA PRO A 103 13.19 -17.05 35.54
C PRO A 103 12.94 -17.25 37.05
N PRO A 104 11.95 -18.06 37.46
CA PRO A 104 11.84 -18.46 38.86
C PRO A 104 13.03 -19.35 39.24
N LEU A 105 13.65 -19.04 40.38
CA LEU A 105 14.78 -19.78 40.94
C LEU A 105 14.40 -21.26 41.11
N ARG A 106 15.25 -22.18 40.63
CA ARG A 106 15.07 -23.62 40.84
C ARG A 106 14.91 -23.90 42.34
N PRO A 107 13.91 -24.68 42.78
CA PRO A 107 13.90 -25.16 44.15
C PRO A 107 15.11 -26.08 44.34
N ARG A 108 15.86 -25.80 45.40
CA ARG A 108 17.02 -26.55 45.87
C ARG A 108 16.63 -28.03 46.01
N LEU A 109 17.33 -28.92 45.30
CA LEU A 109 17.31 -30.35 45.56
C LEU A 109 17.83 -30.53 47.00
N GLU A 110 16.93 -30.78 47.94
CA GLU A 110 17.33 -31.34 49.23
C GLU A 110 17.66 -32.83 48.99
N PRO A 111 18.88 -33.28 49.28
CA PRO A 111 19.25 -34.68 49.17
C PRO A 111 18.82 -35.44 50.44
N GLY A 112 18.01 -36.48 50.27
CA GLY A 112 17.65 -37.44 51.33
C GLY A 112 16.18 -37.82 51.26
N MET A 113 15.76 -39.07 51.40
CA MET A 113 16.42 -40.24 51.97
C MET A 113 15.90 -41.50 51.28
N ALA A 114 16.66 -42.58 51.47
CA ALA A 114 16.28 -43.97 51.32
C ALA A 114 14.98 -44.33 52.07
#